data_AF-A0A924N9S6-F1
#
_entry.id   AF-A0A924N9S6-F1
#
_cell.length_a   1.000
_cell.length_b   1.000
_cell.length_c   1.000
_cell.angle_alpha   90.00
_cell.angle_beta   90.00
_cell.angle_gamma   90.00
#
_symmetry.space_group_name_H-M   'P 1'
#
loop_
_entity.id
_entity.type
_entity.pdbx_description
1 polymer ?
#
loop_
_entity_poly.entity_id
_entity_poly.type
_entity_poly.pdbx_seq_one_letter_code
_entity_poly.pdbx_strand_id
1 'polypeptide(L)'
;MIMTVVESWIEAPLRRFVDDAGVELALLLHPSGQVMAQHGFARAVDVMTACALAAGIHATSGELGRLVDDKPFRGLHHVGVTRQIFVAEARSPRGAYIFVTVFGQESSIGLVRLYFDELVVGLTVSAPVDVPEPAPALAEHFEQDLNRNLAVLFGRARP
;
A
#
# COMPACT_ATOMS: atom_id res chain seq x y z
N MET A 1 4.62 3.70 -19.15
CA MET A 1 3.59 3.09 -18.27
C MET A 1 2.97 4.19 -17.42
N ILE A 2 1.66 4.16 -17.16
CA ILE A 2 0.99 5.17 -16.32
C ILE A 2 1.12 4.75 -14.86
N MET A 3 1.50 5.68 -13.99
CA MET A 3 1.47 5.50 -12.54
C MET A 3 0.24 6.22 -11.98
N THR A 4 -0.45 5.60 -11.02
CA THR A 4 -1.56 6.24 -10.30
C THR A 4 -1.32 6.17 -8.81
N VAL A 5 -1.60 7.26 -8.10
CA VAL A 5 -1.47 7.38 -6.65
C VAL A 5 -2.75 7.92 -6.05
N VAL A 6 -3.07 7.48 -4.83
CA VAL A 6 -4.20 8.01 -4.05
C VAL A 6 -3.79 9.28 -3.31
N GLU A 7 -2.57 9.30 -2.76
CA GLU A 7 -2.01 10.45 -2.06
C GLU A 7 -0.74 10.92 -2.77
N SER A 8 -0.63 12.23 -3.01
CA SER A 8 0.44 12.81 -3.85
C SER A 8 1.85 12.63 -3.27
N TRP A 9 1.99 12.52 -1.95
CA TRP A 9 3.28 12.33 -1.29
C TRP A 9 3.93 10.97 -1.58
N ILE A 10 3.17 10.00 -2.08
CA ILE A 10 3.67 8.67 -2.47
C ILE A 10 4.35 8.70 -3.84
N GLU A 11 3.95 9.64 -4.70
CA GLU A 11 4.27 9.64 -6.12
C GLU A 11 5.76 9.75 -6.41
N ALA A 12 6.44 10.74 -5.82
CA ALA A 12 7.86 10.96 -6.08
C ALA A 12 8.74 9.80 -5.55
N PRO A 13 8.56 9.31 -4.30
CA PRO A 13 9.29 8.13 -3.82
C PRO A 13 9.08 6.89 -4.68
N LEU A 14 7.83 6.59 -5.06
CA LEU A 14 7.52 5.39 -5.85
C LEU A 14 8.06 5.50 -7.28
N ARG A 15 7.98 6.67 -7.90
CA ARG A 15 8.53 6.91 -9.24
C ARG A 15 10.04 6.66 -9.26
N ARG A 16 10.74 7.20 -8.27
CA ARG A 16 12.18 7.00 -8.11
C ARG A 16 12.52 5.52 -7.94
N PHE A 17 11.78 4.80 -7.09
CA PHE A 17 11.94 3.34 -6.96
C PHE A 17 11.79 2.64 -8.31
N VAL A 18 10.75 2.96 -9.07
CA VAL A 18 10.49 2.32 -10.37
C VAL A 18 11.63 2.55 -11.35
N ASP A 19 12.06 3.79 -11.48
CA ASP A 19 13.09 4.21 -12.43
C ASP A 19 14.46 3.62 -12.05
N ASP A 20 14.84 3.75 -10.77
CA ASP A 20 16.16 3.34 -10.28
C ASP A 20 16.30 1.81 -10.14
N ALA A 21 15.23 1.13 -9.70
CA ALA A 21 15.23 -0.32 -9.54
C ALA A 21 14.92 -1.08 -10.85
N GLY A 22 14.52 -0.40 -11.93
CA GLY A 22 14.26 -1.01 -13.22
C GLY A 22 13.16 -2.08 -13.17
N VAL A 23 12.10 -1.84 -12.39
CA VAL A 23 11.04 -2.82 -12.18
C VAL A 23 9.93 -2.69 -13.22
N GLU A 24 9.18 -3.77 -13.41
CA GLU A 24 8.11 -3.83 -14.41
C GLU A 24 6.74 -3.54 -13.78
N LEU A 25 6.65 -3.59 -12.45
CA LEU A 25 5.45 -3.39 -11.66
C LEU A 25 5.85 -2.97 -10.24
N ALA A 26 5.13 -2.00 -9.69
CA ALA A 26 5.22 -1.65 -8.27
C ALA A 26 3.82 -1.34 -7.72
N LEU A 27 3.47 -1.91 -6.57
CA LEU A 27 2.23 -1.65 -5.84
C LEU A 27 2.56 -1.28 -4.40
N LEU A 28 1.85 -0.28 -3.89
CA LEU A 28 1.82 0.03 -2.46
C LEU A 28 0.38 -0.11 -1.97
N LEU A 29 0.18 -0.94 -0.96
CA LEU A 29 -1.13 -1.27 -0.43
C LEU A 29 -1.24 -0.90 1.04
N HIS A 30 -2.38 -0.37 1.44
CA HIS A 30 -2.74 -0.33 2.84
C HIS A 30 -3.15 -1.75 3.31
N PRO A 31 -2.89 -2.16 4.57
CA PRO A 31 -3.28 -3.47 5.10
C PRO A 31 -4.78 -3.80 5.02
N SER A 32 -5.64 -2.80 4.82
CA SER A 32 -7.07 -3.00 4.53
C SER A 32 -7.35 -3.56 3.13
N GLY A 33 -6.33 -3.67 2.27
CA GLY A 33 -6.46 -4.07 0.87
C GLY A 33 -6.64 -2.93 -0.13
N GLN A 34 -6.65 -1.67 0.34
CA GLN A 34 -6.71 -0.50 -0.53
C GLN A 34 -5.38 -0.29 -1.26
N VAL A 35 -5.44 -0.06 -2.58
CA VAL A 35 -4.28 0.31 -3.39
C VAL A 35 -3.99 1.79 -3.21
N MET A 36 -2.84 2.11 -2.63
CA MET A 36 -2.40 3.48 -2.39
C MET A 36 -1.63 4.04 -3.58
N ALA A 37 -0.91 3.17 -4.27
CA ALA A 37 -0.23 3.50 -5.50
C ALA A 37 0.01 2.27 -6.37
N GLN A 38 0.02 2.48 -7.68
CA GLN A 38 0.35 1.46 -8.65
C GLN A 38 1.18 2.04 -9.80
N HIS A 39 2.19 1.28 -10.19
CA HIS A 39 2.91 1.39 -11.45
C HIS A 39 2.81 0.06 -12.17
N GLY A 40 2.48 0.13 -13.46
CA GLY A 40 2.24 -1.05 -14.27
C GLY A 40 0.85 -1.65 -14.07
N PHE A 41 0.64 -2.81 -14.69
CA PHE A 41 -0.65 -3.43 -15.02
C PHE A 41 -1.40 -2.85 -16.21
N ALA A 42 -2.14 -3.73 -16.88
CA ALA A 42 -2.99 -3.41 -18.04
C ALA A 42 -4.47 -3.19 -17.67
N ARG A 43 -4.95 -3.70 -16.53
CA ARG A 43 -6.37 -3.69 -16.15
C ARG A 43 -6.60 -3.81 -14.63
N ALA A 44 -7.68 -3.18 -14.14
CA ALA A 44 -7.98 -3.05 -12.71
C ALA A 44 -8.27 -4.38 -11.99
N VAL A 45 -8.89 -5.36 -12.67
CA VAL A 45 -9.19 -6.69 -12.10
C VAL A 45 -7.92 -7.45 -11.73
N ASP A 46 -6.86 -7.32 -12.55
CA ASP A 46 -5.57 -7.96 -12.29
C ASP A 46 -4.89 -7.34 -11.07
N VAL A 47 -5.03 -6.02 -10.88
CA VAL A 47 -4.51 -5.29 -9.72
C VAL A 47 -5.15 -5.79 -8.43
N MET A 48 -6.48 -5.83 -8.37
CA MET A 48 -7.20 -6.27 -7.16
C MET A 48 -6.86 -7.71 -6.76
N THR A 49 -6.72 -8.60 -7.76
CA THR A 49 -6.33 -9.99 -7.52
C THR A 49 -4.91 -10.08 -6.97
N ALA A 50 -3.96 -9.35 -7.57
CA ALA A 50 -2.58 -9.28 -7.09
C ALA A 50 -2.51 -8.72 -5.66
N CYS A 51 -3.35 -7.74 -5.34
CA CYS A 51 -3.43 -7.13 -4.03
C CYS A 51 -3.89 -8.11 -2.94
N ALA A 52 -4.96 -8.85 -3.21
CA ALA A 52 -5.48 -9.86 -2.28
C ALA A 52 -4.45 -10.97 -2.00
N LEU A 53 -3.76 -11.45 -3.06
CA LEU A 53 -2.71 -12.46 -2.92
C LEU A 53 -1.52 -11.94 -2.12
N ALA A 54 -1.06 -10.72 -2.39
CA ALA A 54 0.04 -10.09 -1.67
C ALA A 54 -0.28 -9.87 -0.18
N ALA A 55 -1.51 -9.44 0.14
CA ALA A 55 -1.97 -9.33 1.51
C ALA A 55 -1.96 -10.70 2.24
N GLY A 56 -2.40 -11.75 1.56
CA GLY A 56 -2.33 -13.13 2.08
C GLY A 56 -0.90 -13.60 2.33
N ILE A 57 0.02 -13.36 1.38
CA ILE A 57 1.45 -13.66 1.52
C ILE A 57 2.03 -12.91 2.72
N HIS A 58 1.77 -11.61 2.84
CA HIS A 58 2.27 -10.79 3.95
C HIS A 58 1.76 -11.31 5.30
N ALA A 59 0.45 -11.54 5.46
CA ALA A 59 -0.15 -12.02 6.70
C ALA A 59 0.41 -13.40 7.11
N THR A 60 0.42 -14.36 6.19
CA THR A 60 0.90 -15.72 6.46
C THR A 60 2.41 -15.76 6.74
N SER A 61 3.20 -14.97 6.03
CA SER A 61 4.65 -14.86 6.29
C SER A 61 4.97 -14.25 7.64
N GLY A 62 4.13 -13.33 8.12
CA GLY A 62 4.20 -12.80 9.48
C GLY A 62 4.05 -13.90 10.53
N GLU A 63 3.04 -14.77 10.38
CA GLU A 63 2.85 -15.91 11.28
C GLU A 63 3.99 -16.94 11.19
N LEU A 64 4.48 -17.24 9.99
CA LEU A 64 5.62 -18.13 9.80
C LEU A 64 6.88 -17.61 10.50
N GLY A 65 7.18 -16.32 10.36
CA GLY A 65 8.33 -15.72 11.06
C GLY A 65 8.20 -15.84 12.58
N ARG A 66 7.01 -15.57 13.13
CA ARG A 66 6.79 -15.73 14.58
C ARG A 66 7.00 -17.16 15.04
N LEU A 67 6.57 -18.15 14.24
CA LEU A 67 6.80 -19.55 14.55
C LEU A 67 8.30 -19.93 14.56
N VAL A 68 9.09 -19.35 13.66
CA VAL A 68 10.51 -19.71 13.48
C VAL A 68 11.43 -18.94 14.43
N ASP A 69 11.24 -17.62 14.55
CA ASP A 69 12.19 -16.69 15.20
C ASP A 69 11.53 -15.79 16.27
N ASP A 70 10.27 -16.04 16.66
CA ASP A 70 9.45 -15.17 17.53
C ASP A 70 9.31 -13.73 17.00
N LYS A 71 9.55 -13.55 15.70
CA LYS A 71 9.49 -12.25 15.01
C LYS A 71 8.93 -12.43 13.60
N PRO A 72 8.00 -11.56 13.16
CA PRO A 72 7.44 -11.68 11.82
C PRO A 72 8.50 -11.41 10.74
N PHE A 73 8.42 -12.14 9.64
CA PHE A 73 9.19 -11.79 8.45
C PHE A 73 8.68 -10.46 7.88
N ARG A 74 9.61 -9.61 7.44
CA ARG A 74 9.31 -8.27 6.89
C ARG A 74 9.45 -8.18 5.37
N GLY A 75 9.98 -9.23 4.75
CA GLY A 75 10.16 -9.30 3.31
C GLY A 75 10.26 -10.74 2.84
N LEU A 76 9.73 -11.00 1.66
CA LEU A 76 9.80 -12.26 0.95
C LEU A 76 10.18 -12.03 -0.50
N HIS A 77 10.97 -12.94 -1.03
CA HIS A 77 11.39 -12.95 -2.42
C HIS A 77 11.05 -14.30 -3.05
N HIS A 78 10.25 -14.28 -4.11
CA HIS A 78 9.88 -15.45 -4.88
C HIS A 78 10.59 -15.41 -6.23
N VAL A 79 11.38 -16.46 -6.50
CA VAL A 79 12.13 -16.59 -7.76
C VAL A 79 11.31 -17.42 -8.75
N GLY A 80 10.97 -16.81 -9.88
CA GLY A 80 10.44 -17.51 -11.05
C GLY A 80 11.48 -17.64 -12.15
N VAL A 81 11.09 -18.29 -13.25
CA VAL A 81 11.99 -18.51 -14.41
C VAL A 81 12.30 -17.22 -15.16
N THR A 82 11.28 -16.39 -15.39
CA THR A 82 11.40 -15.14 -16.17
C THR A 82 11.27 -13.89 -15.31
N ARG A 83 10.47 -13.97 -14.25
CA ARG A 83 10.08 -12.87 -13.38
C ARG A 83 10.28 -13.27 -11.94
N GLN A 84 10.63 -12.30 -11.13
CA GLN A 84 10.80 -12.40 -9.69
C GLN A 84 9.80 -11.48 -9.00
N ILE A 85 9.36 -11.85 -7.80
CA ILE A 85 8.42 -11.07 -7.00
C ILE A 85 9.05 -10.78 -5.64
N PHE A 86 9.09 -9.51 -5.28
CA PHE A 86 9.46 -9.07 -3.93
C PHE A 86 8.24 -8.48 -3.24
N VAL A 87 7.94 -8.97 -2.02
CA VAL A 87 6.85 -8.50 -1.17
C VAL A 87 7.46 -8.08 0.16
N ALA A 88 7.19 -6.87 0.63
CA ALA A 88 7.76 -6.38 1.88
C ALA A 88 6.83 -5.42 2.63
N GLU A 89 7.06 -5.28 3.93
CA GLU A 89 6.40 -4.28 4.76
C GLU A 89 7.13 -2.94 4.63
N ALA A 90 6.42 -1.89 4.19
CA ALA A 90 6.92 -0.52 4.16
C ALA A 90 6.26 0.28 5.29
N ARG A 91 7.04 0.98 6.12
CA ARG A 91 6.50 1.82 7.20
C ARG A 91 6.72 3.29 6.90
N SER A 92 5.73 4.11 7.20
CA SER A 92 5.83 5.57 7.23
C SER A 92 5.13 6.12 8.48
N PRO A 93 5.22 7.43 8.76
CA PRO A 93 4.44 8.08 9.81
C PRO A 93 2.92 7.84 9.69
N ARG A 94 2.42 7.57 8.48
CA ARG A 94 1.01 7.29 8.20
C ARG A 94 0.59 5.85 8.51
N GLY A 95 1.55 4.97 8.81
CA GLY A 95 1.29 3.58 9.18
C GLY A 95 2.14 2.56 8.41
N ALA A 96 1.72 1.30 8.49
CA ALA A 96 2.33 0.20 7.74
C ALA A 96 1.61 0.00 6.41
N TYR A 97 2.38 -0.37 5.39
CA TYR A 97 1.93 -0.69 4.04
C TYR A 97 2.56 -2.01 3.60
N ILE A 98 1.92 -2.65 2.63
CA ILE A 98 2.45 -3.81 1.94
C ILE A 98 2.94 -3.34 0.58
N PHE A 99 4.21 -3.57 0.30
CA PHE A 99 4.83 -3.26 -0.98
C PHE A 99 5.00 -4.53 -1.80
N VAL A 100 4.72 -4.45 -3.10
CA VAL A 100 4.87 -5.55 -4.04
C VAL A 100 5.54 -5.04 -5.30
N THR A 101 6.54 -5.76 -5.79
CA THR A 101 7.15 -5.45 -7.09
C THR A 101 7.44 -6.72 -7.88
N VAL A 102 7.37 -6.59 -9.21
CA VAL A 102 7.76 -7.63 -10.15
C VAL A 102 8.87 -7.12 -11.04
N PHE A 103 9.92 -7.90 -11.21
CA PHE A 103 11.09 -7.54 -11.99
C PHE A 103 11.66 -8.74 -12.77
N GLY A 104 12.24 -8.44 -13.93
CA GLY A 104 12.86 -9.41 -14.83
C GLY A 104 14.39 -9.40 -14.72
N GLN A 105 15.05 -9.72 -15.83
CA GLN A 105 16.52 -9.80 -15.92
C GLN A 105 17.22 -8.44 -15.91
N GLU A 106 16.50 -7.36 -16.22
CA GLU A 106 17.02 -5.98 -16.20
C GLU A 106 17.26 -5.46 -14.77
N SER A 107 16.87 -6.22 -13.75
CA SER A 107 17.06 -5.88 -12.34
C SER A 107 17.48 -7.10 -11.52
N SER A 108 17.82 -6.88 -10.26
CA SER A 108 18.21 -7.92 -9.31
C SER A 108 17.59 -7.68 -7.94
N ILE A 109 17.48 -8.74 -7.15
CA ILE A 109 17.01 -8.63 -5.76
C ILE A 109 17.88 -7.67 -4.92
N GLY A 110 19.17 -7.54 -5.24
CA GLY A 110 20.06 -6.58 -4.57
C GLY A 110 19.64 -5.13 -4.83
N LEU A 111 19.41 -4.77 -6.09
CA LEU A 111 18.94 -3.44 -6.49
C LEU A 111 17.54 -3.16 -5.94
N VAL A 112 16.63 -4.12 -6.06
CA VAL A 112 15.27 -3.99 -5.54
C VAL A 112 15.26 -3.72 -4.03
N ARG A 113 16.09 -4.41 -3.25
CA ARG A 113 16.19 -4.17 -1.80
C ARG A 113 16.80 -2.81 -1.48
N LEU A 114 17.87 -2.43 -2.18
CA LEU A 114 18.51 -1.12 -2.00
C LEU A 114 17.50 0.02 -2.22
N TYR A 115 16.83 0.02 -3.36
CA TYR A 115 15.88 1.08 -3.70
C TYR A 115 14.57 0.97 -2.92
N PHE A 116 14.20 -0.22 -2.44
CA PHE A 116 13.09 -0.36 -1.50
C PHE A 116 13.40 0.35 -0.17
N ASP A 117 14.62 0.23 0.35
CA ASP A 117 15.02 0.95 1.55
C ASP A 117 14.98 2.48 1.31
N GLU A 118 15.43 2.94 0.13
CA GLU A 118 15.31 4.35 -0.27
C GLU A 118 13.84 4.80 -0.42
N LEU A 119 12.97 3.94 -0.96
CA LEU A 119 11.54 4.18 -1.05
C LEU A 119 10.94 4.39 0.35
N VAL A 120 11.26 3.53 1.31
CA VAL A 120 10.77 3.64 2.70
C VAL A 120 11.22 4.96 3.34
N VAL A 121 12.47 5.37 3.11
CA VAL A 121 12.97 6.68 3.55
C VAL A 121 12.20 7.82 2.88
N GLY A 122 12.01 7.74 1.55
CA GLY A 122 11.25 8.73 0.79
C GLY A 122 9.80 8.87 1.27
N LEU A 123 9.11 7.75 1.49
CA LEU A 123 7.76 7.72 2.06
C LEU A 123 7.72 8.34 3.46
N THR A 124 8.75 8.12 4.28
CA THR A 124 8.83 8.70 5.63
C THR A 124 9.02 10.22 5.59
N VAL A 125 9.86 10.72 4.70
CA VAL A 125 10.16 12.16 4.57
C VAL A 125 9.01 12.92 3.90
N SER A 126 8.35 12.30 2.92
CA SER A 126 7.26 12.94 2.15
C SER A 126 5.91 12.85 2.84
N ALA A 127 5.70 11.88 3.74
CA ALA A 127 4.45 11.75 4.47
C ALA A 127 4.11 13.05 5.22
N PRO A 128 2.88 13.58 5.06
CA PRO A 128 2.46 14.73 5.85
C PRO A 128 2.52 14.36 7.33
N VAL A 129 2.99 15.29 8.15
CA VAL A 129 2.85 15.18 9.60
C VAL A 129 1.37 15.13 9.89
N ASP A 130 0.90 14.14 10.65
CA ASP A 130 -0.46 14.14 11.17
C ASP A 130 -0.61 15.42 12.01
N VAL A 131 -1.17 16.46 11.39
CA VAL A 131 -1.82 17.52 12.14
C VAL A 131 -3.02 16.82 12.74
N PRO A 132 -3.11 16.65 14.06
CA PRO A 132 -4.32 16.10 14.65
C PRO A 132 -5.46 16.95 14.10
N GLU A 133 -6.34 16.34 13.29
CA GLU A 133 -7.60 16.99 13.01
C GLU A 133 -8.18 17.32 14.38
N PRO A 134 -8.57 18.58 14.64
CA PRO A 134 -9.24 18.88 15.90
C PRO A 134 -10.35 17.84 16.02
N ALA A 135 -10.26 17.00 17.06
CA ALA A 135 -11.21 15.92 17.30
C ALA A 135 -12.58 16.48 16.94
N PRO A 136 -13.32 15.87 16.00
CA PRO A 136 -14.52 16.47 15.44
C PRO A 136 -15.29 16.96 16.65
N ALA A 137 -15.39 18.28 16.80
CA ALA A 137 -16.06 18.87 17.94
C ALA A 137 -17.38 18.14 17.94
N LEU A 138 -17.60 17.30 18.97
CA LEU A 138 -18.72 16.38 19.05
C LEU A 138 -19.93 17.30 19.03
N ALA A 139 -20.39 17.58 17.81
CA ALA A 139 -21.37 18.59 17.57
C ALA A 139 -22.58 18.04 18.28
N GLU A 140 -23.18 18.84 19.14
CA GLU A 140 -24.34 18.46 19.96
C GLU A 140 -25.52 17.92 19.10
N HIS A 141 -25.39 17.98 17.77
CA HIS A 141 -26.33 17.53 16.75
C HIS A 141 -25.80 16.44 15.79
N PHE A 142 -24.62 15.84 16.00
CA PHE A 142 -24.05 14.85 15.05
C PHE A 142 -24.98 13.67 14.79
N GLU A 143 -25.60 13.11 15.84
CA GLU A 143 -26.55 12.02 15.69
C GLU A 143 -27.82 12.45 14.91
N GLN A 144 -28.27 13.69 15.09
CA GLN A 144 -29.41 14.23 14.36
C GLN A 144 -29.07 14.45 12.88
N ASP A 145 -27.90 14.98 12.58
CA ASP A 145 -27.42 15.19 11.21
C ASP A 145 -27.17 13.87 10.49
N LEU A 146 -26.57 12.88 11.17
CA LEU A 146 -26.36 11.54 10.64
C LEU A 146 -27.69 10.84 10.35
N ASN A 147 -28.62 10.83 11.30
CA ASN A 147 -29.93 10.21 11.12
C ASN A 147 -30.75 10.89 10.02
N ARG A 148 -30.67 12.23 9.89
CA ARG A 148 -31.31 12.98 8.80
C ARG A 148 -30.73 12.55 7.45
N ASN A 149 -29.41 12.52 7.31
CA ASN A 149 -28.74 12.14 6.07
C ASN A 149 -29.03 10.68 5.69
N LEU A 150 -29.02 9.75 6.65
CA LEU A 150 -29.41 8.35 6.45
C LEU A 150 -30.88 8.23 6.03
N ALA A 151 -31.80 8.98 6.66
CA ALA A 151 -33.21 8.96 6.30
C ALA A 151 -33.46 9.46 4.87
N VAL A 152 -32.70 10.46 4.41
CA VAL A 152 -32.72 10.94 3.01
C VAL A 152 -32.16 9.87 2.07
N LEU A 153 -30.99 9.29 2.38
CA LEU A 153 -30.35 8.25 1.58
C LEU A 153 -31.21 6.99 1.41
N PHE A 154 -31.98 6.62 2.43
CA PHE A 154 -32.84 5.43 2.42
C PHE A 154 -34.33 5.74 2.17
N GLY A 155 -34.67 6.96 1.75
CA GLY A 155 -36.03 7.34 1.35
C GLY A 155 -37.09 7.26 2.45
N ARG A 156 -36.68 7.36 3.72
CA ARG A 156 -37.58 7.27 4.90
C ARG A 156 -38.10 8.62 5.38
N ALA A 157 -37.61 9.73 4.82
CA ALA A 157 -38.17 11.05 5.05
C ALA A 157 -39.50 11.19 4.27
N ARG A 158 -40.64 11.06 4.96
CA ARG A 158 -41.92 11.58 4.43
C ARG A 158 -41.93 13.11 4.58
N PRO A 159 -42.63 13.84 3.67
CA PRO A 159 -42.74 15.29 3.74
C PRO A 159 -43.40 15.77 5.03
#